data_AF-A0A8H5CSW6-F1
#
_entry.id   AF-A0A8H5CSW6-F1
#
_cell.length_a   1.000
_cell.length_b   1.000
_cell.length_c   1.000
_cell.angle_alpha   90.00
_cell.angle_beta   90.00
_cell.angle_gamma   90.00
#
_symmetry.space_group_name_H-M   'P 1'
#
loop_
_entity.id
_entity.type
_entity.pdbx_description
1 polymer ?
#
loop_
_entity_poly.entity_id
_entity_poly.type
_entity_poly.pdbx_seq_one_letter_code
_entity_poly.pdbx_strand_id
1 'polypeptide(L)'
;MPSNSKALHVAFDEALVANITPIFQFVLIKFCELANPVSAEYFRKTRLGLFGKSVDEMVPKGDNAKVEWKKLEEGFGKVAAWMRKDDPFIMKNAVSFADLVIGGWLIVCKLGYGENSQEWKEITGWHDGRWGKLVKTLEAY
;
A
#
# COMPACT_ATOMS: atom_id res chain seq x y z
N MET A 1 -17.58 -16.61 2.73
CA MET A 1 -16.39 -17.41 3.06
C MET A 1 -16.83 -18.73 3.69
N PRO A 2 -16.18 -19.86 3.40
CA PRO A 2 -16.41 -21.12 4.09
C PRO A 2 -16.17 -20.98 5.60
N SER A 3 -16.99 -21.62 6.44
CA SER A 3 -16.92 -21.48 7.90
C SER A 3 -15.61 -22.01 8.50
N ASN A 4 -14.99 -23.01 7.86
CA ASN A 4 -13.76 -23.66 8.33
C ASN A 4 -12.46 -22.91 7.98
N SER A 5 -12.50 -21.85 7.17
CA SER A 5 -11.32 -21.06 6.80
C SER A 5 -11.27 -19.66 7.42
N LYS A 6 -12.29 -19.28 8.21
CA LYS A 6 -12.42 -17.92 8.76
C LYS A 6 -11.17 -17.46 9.54
N ALA A 7 -10.66 -18.31 10.44
CA ALA A 7 -9.48 -17.98 11.25
C ALA A 7 -8.23 -17.72 10.40
N LEU A 8 -8.04 -18.49 9.32
CA LEU A 8 -6.92 -18.30 8.40
C LEU A 8 -7.04 -16.99 7.62
N HIS A 9 -8.24 -16.64 7.15
CA HIS A 9 -8.46 -15.36 6.48
C HIS A 9 -8.23 -14.17 7.40
N VAL A 10 -8.67 -14.24 8.67
CA VAL A 10 -8.44 -13.17 9.65
C VAL A 10 -6.95 -12.99 9.91
N ALA A 11 -6.23 -14.08 10.22
CA ALA A 11 -4.79 -14.01 10.48
C ALA A 11 -4.01 -13.49 9.25
N PHE A 12 -4.40 -13.92 8.05
CA PHE A 12 -3.81 -13.43 6.81
C PHE A 12 -4.08 -11.94 6.58
N ASP A 13 -5.32 -11.48 6.79
CA ASP A 13 -5.71 -10.07 6.62
C ASP A 13 -4.98 -9.17 7.61
N GLU A 14 -4.92 -9.54 8.89
CA GLU A 14 -4.16 -8.82 9.92
C GLU A 14 -2.67 -8.70 9.55
N ALA A 15 -2.06 -9.80 9.10
CA ALA A 15 -0.68 -9.81 8.68
C ALA A 15 -0.47 -8.94 7.42
N LEU A 16 -1.36 -9.05 6.43
CA LEU A 16 -1.27 -8.27 5.20
C LEU A 16 -1.35 -6.77 5.52
N VAL A 17 -2.39 -6.36 6.26
CA VAL A 17 -2.65 -4.99 6.68
C VAL A 17 -1.44 -4.41 7.43
N ALA A 18 -0.88 -5.15 8.39
CA ALA A 18 0.27 -4.69 9.16
C ALA A 18 1.52 -4.41 8.30
N ASN A 19 1.68 -5.12 7.18
CA ASN A 19 2.86 -4.97 6.31
C ASN A 19 2.67 -3.93 5.20
N ILE A 20 1.46 -3.75 4.67
CA ILE A 20 1.23 -2.85 3.53
C ILE A 20 0.72 -1.46 3.93
N THR A 21 -0.08 -1.35 4.98
CA THR A 21 -0.69 -0.06 5.38
C THR A 21 0.28 1.02 5.84
N PRO A 22 1.54 0.74 6.27
CA PRO A 22 2.52 1.80 6.47
C PRO A 22 2.74 2.68 5.23
N ILE A 23 2.35 2.23 4.03
CA ILE A 23 2.35 3.07 2.81
C ILE A 23 1.48 4.32 2.95
N PHE A 24 0.43 4.25 3.79
CA PHE A 24 -0.55 5.30 3.96
C PHE A 24 0.09 6.62 4.43
N GLN A 25 1.10 6.55 5.31
CA GLN A 25 1.77 7.76 5.83
C GLN A 25 2.53 8.54 4.76
N PHE A 26 2.88 7.88 3.65
CA PHE A 26 3.65 8.46 2.55
C PHE A 26 2.77 9.08 1.46
N VAL A 27 1.54 8.60 1.30
CA VAL A 27 0.57 9.12 0.32
C VAL A 27 -0.47 10.06 0.95
N LEU A 28 -0.41 10.29 2.26
CA LEU A 28 -1.42 11.00 3.04
C LEU A 28 -1.61 12.46 2.59
N ILE A 29 -0.51 13.19 2.42
CA ILE A 29 -0.56 14.56 1.89
C ILE A 29 -1.07 14.56 0.45
N LYS A 30 -0.66 13.58 -0.37
CA LYS A 30 -1.10 13.46 -1.76
C LYS A 30 -2.60 13.27 -1.90
N PHE A 31 -3.24 12.51 -1.00
CA PHE A 31 -4.70 12.45 -0.94
C PHE A 31 -5.35 13.82 -0.72
N CYS A 32 -4.80 14.63 0.19
CA CYS A 32 -5.31 15.97 0.44
C CYS A 32 -5.06 16.94 -0.72
N GLU A 33 -3.96 16.78 -1.47
CA GLU A 33 -3.63 17.58 -2.65
C GLU A 33 -4.51 17.23 -3.86
N LEU A 34 -4.86 15.94 -4.02
CA LEU A 34 -5.71 15.46 -5.12
C LEU A 34 -7.21 15.65 -4.86
N ALA A 35 -7.62 15.79 -3.60
CA ALA A 35 -9.01 15.96 -3.23
C ALA A 35 -9.52 17.39 -3.53
N ASN A 36 -10.82 17.51 -3.80
CA ASN A 36 -11.47 18.82 -3.79
C ASN A 36 -11.38 19.46 -2.38
N PRO A 37 -11.49 20.80 -2.26
CA PRO A 37 -11.26 21.49 -0.99
C PRO A 37 -12.09 20.97 0.19
N VAL A 38 -13.36 20.65 -0.05
CA VAL A 38 -14.27 20.13 1.00
C VAL A 38 -13.82 18.76 1.49
N SER A 39 -13.50 17.86 0.56
CA SER A 39 -12.98 16.53 0.89
C SER A 39 -11.62 16.61 1.57
N ALA A 40 -10.74 17.52 1.15
CA ALA A 40 -9.42 17.70 1.75
C ALA A 40 -9.51 18.23 3.20
N GLU A 41 -10.42 19.18 3.48
CA GLU A 41 -10.68 19.67 4.83
C GLU A 41 -11.25 18.57 5.72
N TYR A 42 -12.28 17.87 5.24
CA TYR A 42 -12.86 16.72 5.96
C TYR A 42 -11.82 15.65 6.25
N PHE A 43 -10.96 15.32 5.28
CA PHE A 43 -9.89 14.35 5.45
C PHE A 43 -8.91 14.79 6.54
N ARG A 44 -8.40 16.03 6.50
CA ARG A 44 -7.50 16.55 7.53
C ARG A 44 -8.12 16.49 8.92
N LYS A 45 -9.37 16.93 9.07
CA LYS A 45 -10.10 16.91 10.34
C LYS A 45 -10.29 15.49 10.89
N THR A 46 -10.69 14.56 10.04
CA THR A 46 -10.91 13.15 10.45
C THR A 46 -9.61 12.45 10.83
N ARG A 47 -8.50 12.72 10.13
CA ARG A 47 -7.20 12.09 10.46
C ARG A 47 -6.66 12.61 11.78
N LEU A 48 -6.82 13.90 12.06
CA LEU A 48 -6.53 14.46 13.38
C LEU A 48 -7.34 13.76 14.48
N GLY A 49 -8.64 13.56 14.28
CA GLY A 49 -9.50 12.88 15.25
C GLY A 49 -9.15 11.40 15.47
N LEU A 50 -8.77 10.68 14.42
CA LEU A 50 -8.44 9.24 14.49
C LEU A 50 -7.04 8.96 15.03
N PHE A 51 -6.05 9.78 14.68
CA PHE A 51 -4.64 9.53 14.97
C PHE A 51 -4.05 10.48 16.03
N GLY A 52 -4.80 11.49 16.47
CA GLY A 52 -4.32 12.50 17.40
C GLY A 52 -3.20 13.39 16.84
N LYS A 53 -2.95 13.31 15.52
CA LYS A 53 -1.89 14.03 14.80
C LYS A 53 -2.45 14.64 13.53
N SER A 54 -1.99 15.83 13.18
CA SER A 54 -2.28 16.43 11.89
C SER A 54 -1.67 15.60 10.76
N VAL A 55 -2.23 15.75 9.56
CA VAL A 55 -1.71 15.11 8.34
C VAL A 55 -0.20 15.38 8.16
N ASP A 56 0.24 16.62 8.40
CA ASP A 56 1.63 17.03 8.23
C ASP A 56 2.58 16.45 9.28
N GLU A 57 2.07 16.08 10.46
CA GLU A 57 2.83 15.39 11.52
C GLU A 57 2.88 13.88 11.30
N MET A 58 1.93 13.33 10.56
CA MET A 58 1.91 11.91 10.20
C MET A 58 2.90 11.58 9.09
N VAL A 59 3.22 12.53 8.20
CA VAL A 59 4.17 12.29 7.11
C VAL A 59 5.60 12.26 7.66
N PRO A 60 6.35 11.16 7.45
CA PRO A 60 7.75 11.07 7.83
C PRO A 60 8.61 12.14 7.13
N LYS A 61 9.56 12.74 7.84
CA LYS A 61 10.45 13.80 7.32
C LYS A 61 11.92 13.47 7.57
N GLY A 62 12.80 14.01 6.74
CA GLY A 62 14.26 13.88 6.91
C GLY A 62 14.71 12.43 7.01
N ASP A 63 15.58 12.13 7.97
CA ASP A 63 16.10 10.77 8.16
C ASP A 63 15.03 9.77 8.61
N ASN A 64 13.98 10.22 9.31
CA ASN A 64 12.85 9.36 9.66
C ASN A 64 12.11 8.87 8.41
N ALA A 65 12.03 9.68 7.35
CA ALA A 65 11.42 9.26 6.09
C ALA A 65 12.17 8.09 5.46
N LYS A 66 13.51 8.12 5.47
CA LYS A 66 14.33 7.01 4.94
C LYS A 66 14.14 5.72 5.74
N VAL A 67 14.07 5.84 7.07
CA VAL A 67 13.85 4.70 7.98
C VAL A 67 12.48 4.07 7.72
N GLU A 68 11.42 4.89 7.68
CA GLU A 68 10.06 4.41 7.44
C GLU A 68 9.88 3.86 6.01
N TRP A 69 10.60 4.41 5.03
CA TRP A 69 10.57 3.93 3.64
C TRP A 69 11.20 2.54 3.52
N LYS A 70 12.32 2.33 4.20
CA LYS A 70 12.95 1.00 4.26
C LYS A 70 12.04 -0.02 4.96
N LYS A 71 11.39 0.36 6.07
CA LYS A 71 10.41 -0.51 6.74
C LYS A 71 9.24 -0.87 5.83
N LEU A 72 8.79 0.08 5.01
CA LEU A 72 7.76 -0.15 4.01
C LEU A 72 8.21 -1.17 2.96
N GLU A 73 9.41 -0.99 2.39
CA GLU A 73 10.02 -1.95 1.47
C GLU A 73 10.08 -3.35 2.11
N GLU A 74 10.60 -3.45 3.34
CA GLU A 74 10.69 -4.71 4.10
C GLU A 74 9.31 -5.35 4.35
N GLY A 75 8.28 -4.54 4.61
CA GLY A 75 6.90 -4.99 4.80
C GLY A 75 6.35 -5.63 3.52
N PHE A 76 6.50 -4.95 2.39
CA PHE A 76 6.18 -5.55 1.08
C PHE A 76 7.01 -6.82 0.86
N GLY A 77 8.29 -6.83 1.20
CA GLY A 77 9.15 -8.01 1.08
C GLY A 77 8.65 -9.23 1.86
N LYS A 78 8.10 -9.03 3.06
CA LYS A 78 7.47 -10.10 3.84
C LYS A 78 6.25 -10.67 3.11
N VAL A 79 5.40 -9.83 2.53
CA VAL A 79 4.25 -10.27 1.73
C VAL A 79 4.72 -11.05 0.49
N ALA A 80 5.74 -10.55 -0.21
CA ALA A 80 6.34 -11.25 -1.34
C ALA A 80 6.86 -12.64 -0.95
N ALA A 81 7.45 -12.78 0.24
CA ALA A 81 7.99 -14.04 0.74
C ALA A 81 6.93 -15.11 1.08
N TRP A 82 5.66 -14.73 1.24
CA TRP A 82 4.56 -15.70 1.42
C TRP A 82 4.18 -16.42 0.13
N MET A 83 4.63 -15.91 -1.00
CA MET A 83 4.32 -16.39 -2.34
C MET A 83 5.58 -17.02 -2.94
N ARG A 84 5.43 -17.97 -3.87
CA ARG A 84 6.60 -18.45 -4.63
C ARG A 84 7.05 -17.39 -5.61
N LYS A 85 8.32 -17.46 -6.04
CA LYS A 85 8.94 -16.47 -6.94
C LYS A 85 8.11 -16.23 -8.21
N ASP A 86 7.56 -17.29 -8.77
CA ASP A 86 6.85 -17.26 -10.05
C ASP A 86 5.32 -17.18 -9.91
N ASP A 87 4.78 -17.18 -8.69
CA ASP A 87 3.33 -17.01 -8.48
C ASP A 87 2.95 -15.54 -8.80
N PRO A 88 2.07 -15.27 -9.79
CA PRO A 88 1.71 -13.90 -10.15
C PRO A 88 0.75 -13.25 -9.14
N PHE A 89 -0.02 -14.06 -8.41
CA PHE A 89 -1.00 -13.61 -7.41
C PHE A 89 -0.85 -14.40 -6.11
N ILE A 90 -1.44 -13.88 -5.03
CA ILE A 90 -1.45 -14.53 -3.72
C ILE A 90 -2.08 -15.93 -3.80
N MET A 91 -3.11 -16.10 -4.62
CA MET A 91 -3.72 -17.40 -4.91
C MET A 91 -3.13 -18.07 -6.16
N LYS A 92 -1.85 -17.82 -6.42
CA LYS A 92 -1.07 -18.35 -7.56
C LYS A 92 -1.61 -17.80 -8.88
N ASN A 93 -2.49 -18.56 -9.54
CA ASN A 93 -2.93 -18.27 -10.91
C ASN A 93 -4.27 -17.50 -10.97
N ALA A 94 -4.89 -17.23 -9.82
CA ALA A 94 -6.14 -16.50 -9.75
C ALA A 94 -5.96 -15.20 -8.97
N VAL A 95 -6.52 -14.11 -9.50
CA VAL A 95 -6.65 -12.85 -8.78
C VAL A 95 -7.51 -13.09 -7.54
N SER A 96 -7.02 -12.63 -6.39
CA SER A 96 -7.75 -12.66 -5.13
C SER A 96 -8.09 -11.27 -4.64
N PHE A 97 -8.97 -11.19 -3.64
CA PHE A 97 -9.26 -9.94 -2.94
C PHE A 97 -7.99 -9.26 -2.39
N ALA A 98 -7.04 -10.05 -1.90
CA ALA A 98 -5.80 -9.51 -1.35
C ALA A 98 -4.91 -8.86 -2.42
N ASP A 99 -4.88 -9.42 -3.64
CA ASP A 99 -4.19 -8.81 -4.78
C ASP A 99 -4.81 -7.45 -5.14
N LEU A 100 -6.14 -7.35 -5.10
CA LEU A 100 -6.86 -6.09 -5.34
C LEU A 100 -6.61 -5.05 -4.25
N VAL A 101 -6.51 -5.47 -2.97
CA VAL A 101 -6.17 -4.58 -1.86
C VAL A 101 -4.76 -4.00 -2.06
N ILE A 102 -3.77 -4.85 -2.37
CA ILE A 102 -2.40 -4.40 -2.65
C ILE A 102 -2.39 -3.48 -3.89
N GLY A 103 -3.05 -3.90 -4.97
CA GLY A 103 -3.18 -3.12 -6.20
C GLY A 103 -3.77 -1.74 -5.97
N GLY A 104 -4.83 -1.64 -5.16
CA GLY A 104 -5.45 -0.37 -4.78
C GLY A 104 -4.46 0.59 -4.10
N TRP A 105 -3.68 0.10 -3.14
CA TRP A 105 -2.63 0.90 -2.50
C TRP A 105 -1.52 1.33 -3.48
N LEU A 106 -1.13 0.45 -4.39
CA LEU A 106 -0.12 0.77 -5.41
C LEU A 106 -0.63 1.82 -6.40
N ILE A 107 -1.90 1.75 -6.82
CA ILE A 107 -2.53 2.77 -7.67
C ILE A 107 -2.58 4.12 -6.96
N VAL A 108 -2.90 4.15 -5.66
CA VAL A 108 -2.82 5.39 -4.87
C VAL A 108 -1.41 5.99 -4.92
N CYS A 109 -0.37 5.17 -4.82
CA CYS A 109 1.02 5.65 -4.93
C CYS A 109 1.33 6.18 -6.34
N LYS A 110 0.90 5.44 -7.37
CA LYS A 110 1.05 5.83 -8.78
C LYS A 110 0.42 7.20 -9.04
N LEU A 111 -0.79 7.42 -8.54
CA LEU A 111 -1.51 8.71 -8.68
C LEU A 111 -0.90 9.81 -7.81
N GLY A 112 -0.51 9.48 -6.58
CA GLY A 112 0.00 10.46 -5.62
C GLY A 112 1.40 10.99 -5.95
N TYR A 113 2.29 10.13 -6.43
CA TYR A 113 3.64 10.51 -6.84
C TYR A 113 3.78 10.82 -8.33
N GLY A 114 2.93 10.20 -9.15
CA GLY A 114 3.05 10.24 -10.60
C GLY A 114 3.97 9.15 -11.14
N GLU A 115 3.70 8.70 -12.37
CA GLU A 115 4.37 7.55 -13.00
C GLU A 115 5.86 7.74 -13.25
N ASN A 116 6.33 8.98 -13.31
CA ASN A 116 7.73 9.31 -13.61
C ASN A 116 8.58 9.58 -12.35
N SER A 117 7.96 9.56 -11.17
CA SER A 117 8.60 9.83 -9.88
C SER A 117 9.64 8.76 -9.51
N GLN A 118 10.58 9.13 -8.65
CA GLN A 118 11.58 8.18 -8.14
C GLN A 118 10.91 7.16 -7.21
N GLU A 119 9.99 7.62 -6.37
CA GLU A 119 9.22 6.83 -5.43
C GLU A 119 8.43 5.71 -6.14
N TRP A 120 7.77 6.03 -7.25
CA TRP A 120 7.03 5.03 -8.03
C TRP A 120 7.96 4.01 -8.70
N LYS A 121 9.11 4.46 -9.23
CA LYS A 121 10.13 3.56 -9.81
C LYS A 121 10.70 2.60 -8.77
N GLU A 122 10.92 3.07 -7.54
CA GLU A 122 11.38 2.23 -6.43
C GLU A 122 10.32 1.19 -6.06
N ILE A 123 9.09 1.62 -5.76
CA ILE A 123 7.97 0.73 -5.40
C ILE A 123 7.78 -0.37 -6.45
N THR A 124 7.74 0.01 -7.72
CA THR A 124 7.54 -0.95 -8.82
C THR A 124 8.73 -1.84 -9.09
N GLY A 125 9.94 -1.42 -8.69
CA GLY A 125 11.19 -2.17 -8.82
C GLY A 125 11.45 -3.15 -7.66
N TRP A 126 10.84 -2.95 -6.50
CA TRP A 126 11.09 -3.81 -5.34
C TRP A 126 10.77 -5.28 -5.61
N HIS A 127 11.58 -6.16 -5.00
CA HIS A 127 11.41 -7.62 -5.02
C HIS A 127 11.30 -8.20 -6.44
N ASP A 128 12.32 -7.97 -7.26
CA ASP A 128 12.39 -8.39 -8.68
C ASP A 128 11.23 -7.83 -9.54
N GLY A 129 10.82 -6.60 -9.23
CA GLY A 129 9.75 -5.89 -9.92
C GLY A 129 8.35 -6.47 -9.72
N ARG A 130 8.14 -7.25 -8.64
CA ARG A 130 6.89 -7.95 -8.38
C ARG A 130 5.68 -7.02 -8.36
N TRP A 131 5.78 -5.89 -7.68
CA TRP A 131 4.66 -4.97 -7.51
C TRP A 131 4.33 -4.22 -8.80
N GLY A 132 5.35 -3.88 -9.59
CA GLY A 132 5.15 -3.35 -10.93
C GLY A 132 4.44 -4.35 -11.86
N LYS A 133 4.80 -5.64 -11.78
CA LYS A 133 4.11 -6.70 -12.53
C LYS A 133 2.66 -6.87 -12.05
N LEU A 134 2.41 -6.87 -10.74
CA LEU A 134 1.06 -6.98 -10.19
C LEU A 134 0.15 -5.86 -10.71
N VAL A 135 0.61 -4.60 -10.67
CA VAL A 135 -0.15 -3.45 -11.16
C VAL A 135 -0.48 -3.60 -12.64
N LYS A 136 0.49 -3.95 -13.48
CA LYS A 136 0.27 -4.20 -14.92
C LYS A 136 -0.76 -5.29 -15.17
N THR A 137 -0.70 -6.38 -14.40
CA THR A 137 -1.67 -7.47 -14.56
C THR A 137 -3.08 -7.05 -14.13
N LEU A 138 -3.20 -6.19 -13.12
CA LEU A 138 -4.47 -5.69 -12.63
C LEU A 138 -5.11 -4.60 -13.51
N GLU A 139 -4.38 -4.01 -14.47
CA GLU A 139 -4.94 -3.04 -15.44
C GLU A 139 -6.04 -3.64 -16.34
N ALA A 140 -6.18 -4.98 -16.37
CA ALA A 140 -7.24 -5.67 -17.10
C ALA A 140 -8.62 -5.63 -16.38
N TYR A 141 -8.68 -5.12 -15.15
CA TYR A 141 -9.87 -5.07 -14.29
C TYR A 141 -10.25 -3.62 -13.97
#